data_AF-A0A4R6BTV7-F1
#
_entry.id   AF-A0A4R6BTV7-F1
#
_cell.length_a   1.000
_cell.length_b   1.000
_cell.length_c   1.000
_cell.angle_alpha   90.00
_cell.angle_beta   90.00
_cell.angle_gamma   90.00
#
_symmetry.space_group_name_H-M   'P 1'
#
loop_
_entity.id
_entity.type
_entity.pdbx_description
1 polymer ?
#
loop_
_entity_poly.entity_id
_entity_poly.type
_entity_poly.pdbx_seq_one_letter_code
_entity_poly.pdbx_strand_id
1 'polypeptide(L)'
;MNRLLEIFIVALKLGLTSFGGPTAHLGYFRNEYVERRHWLSDKMYQDLVALCQFLPGPASSQVGMAIGMTRGGIFGGILAFLGFTLPSVIMLIAIVYAVDAFSISLDWIQGLKLVAVAVVLHALIGMGKTSMTTTAAVIIAVAAFAVSLLLPTAVTQIAIIIVSGLVGIALFNASGDDQTDSFTVPVSKTTGLISLILLAAILLLLPILTGVIKNDWLEMFDKFYRSGLLVFGGGHVVLPLLEREFVPGMIKADDFIAGYGFAQAVPGPLFTFALYLGTVMKGMAGGLFSMFAIFLPAFLLVLGCLPFWEQLRKNTLIRQALKGINAGVLGILAAAWVNPIMMHTIKSPLDILFAALLFIMLHYFKVAPWIIVVAGTAIGILVYR
;
A
#
# COMPACT_ATOMS: atom_id res chain seq x y z
N MET A 1 -27.07 3.62 19.74
CA MET A 1 -25.60 3.58 19.61
C MET A 1 -25.16 4.86 18.93
N ASN A 2 -24.15 5.57 19.46
CA ASN A 2 -23.62 6.77 18.81
C ASN A 2 -23.13 6.40 17.39
N ARG A 3 -23.45 7.20 16.37
CA ARG A 3 -23.11 6.94 14.95
C ARG A 3 -21.62 6.64 14.75
N LEU A 4 -20.76 7.33 15.51
CA LEU A 4 -19.31 7.13 15.50
C LEU A 4 -18.88 5.78 16.08
N LEU A 5 -19.53 5.35 17.16
CA LEU A 5 -19.27 4.04 17.76
C LEU A 5 -19.73 2.90 16.83
N GLU A 6 -20.85 3.08 16.13
CA GLU A 6 -21.30 2.13 15.11
C GLU A 6 -20.25 1.98 14.00
N ILE A 7 -19.72 3.09 13.47
CA ILE A 7 -18.64 3.07 12.46
C ILE A 7 -17.44 2.26 12.96
N PHE A 8 -16.97 2.54 14.18
CA PHE A 8 -15.83 1.85 14.77
C PHE A 8 -16.07 0.34 14.89
N ILE A 9 -17.21 -0.08 15.47
CA ILE A 9 -17.51 -1.51 15.70
C ILE A 9 -17.61 -2.27 14.39
N VAL A 10 -18.24 -1.69 13.37
CA VAL A 10 -18.38 -2.33 12.06
C VAL A 10 -17.02 -2.46 11.38
N ALA A 11 -16.22 -1.40 11.40
CA ALA A 11 -14.87 -1.44 10.86
C ALA A 11 -13.98 -2.44 11.64
N LEU A 12 -14.15 -2.54 12.96
CA LEU A 12 -13.44 -3.51 13.80
C LEU A 12 -13.77 -4.95 13.40
N LYS A 13 -15.05 -5.26 13.19
CA LYS A 13 -15.47 -6.57 12.68
C LYS A 13 -14.84 -6.87 11.32
N LEU A 14 -14.80 -5.89 10.43
CA LEU A 14 -14.16 -6.04 9.12
C LEU A 14 -12.64 -6.23 9.26
N GLY A 15 -11.98 -5.53 10.19
CA GLY A 15 -10.55 -5.72 10.47
C GLY A 15 -10.21 -7.11 11.02
N LEU A 16 -11.16 -7.76 11.72
CA LEU A 16 -11.03 -9.14 12.20
C LEU A 16 -11.27 -10.21 11.13
N THR A 17 -11.96 -9.87 10.03
CA THR A 17 -12.49 -10.88 9.08
C THR A 17 -11.98 -10.72 7.64
N SER A 18 -11.39 -9.56 7.30
CA SER A 18 -10.96 -9.27 5.94
C SER A 18 -9.59 -9.91 5.67
N PHE A 19 -9.58 -11.08 5.04
CA PHE A 19 -8.37 -11.73 4.51
C PHE A 19 -8.32 -11.63 2.97
N GLY A 20 -7.14 -11.83 2.39
CA GLY A 20 -7.01 -11.96 0.93
C GLY A 20 -6.71 -10.66 0.17
N GLY A 21 -6.38 -9.57 0.88
CA GLY A 21 -5.89 -8.34 0.29
C GLY A 21 -6.99 -7.44 -0.30
N PRO A 22 -6.62 -6.34 -0.99
CA PRO A 22 -7.55 -5.24 -1.27
C PRO A 22 -8.80 -5.64 -2.03
N THR A 23 -8.69 -6.50 -3.06
CA THR A 23 -9.86 -6.94 -3.83
C THR A 23 -10.88 -7.68 -2.95
N ALA A 24 -10.40 -8.56 -2.05
CA ALA A 24 -11.26 -9.25 -1.10
C ALA A 24 -11.86 -8.28 -0.09
N HIS A 25 -11.06 -7.35 0.45
CA HIS A 25 -11.53 -6.31 1.38
C HIS A 25 -12.67 -5.48 0.77
N LEU A 26 -12.55 -5.07 -0.49
CA LEU A 26 -13.61 -4.35 -1.19
C LEU A 26 -14.87 -5.22 -1.41
N GLY A 27 -14.72 -6.54 -1.57
CA GLY A 27 -15.87 -7.45 -1.55
C GLY A 27 -16.57 -7.47 -0.19
N TYR A 28 -15.82 -7.62 0.91
CA TYR A 28 -16.35 -7.60 2.28
C TYR A 28 -17.03 -6.26 2.61
N PHE A 29 -16.42 -5.15 2.19
CA PHE A 29 -16.94 -3.80 2.41
C PHE A 29 -18.26 -3.58 1.67
N ARG A 30 -18.36 -4.03 0.42
CA ARG A 30 -19.61 -3.95 -0.34
C ARG A 30 -20.73 -4.71 0.35
N ASN A 31 -20.49 -5.96 0.75
CA ASN A 31 -21.47 -6.77 1.46
C ASN A 31 -21.92 -6.10 2.77
N GLU A 32 -20.98 -5.67 3.62
CA GLU A 32 -21.34 -5.09 4.92
C GLU A 32 -21.98 -3.68 4.79
N TYR A 33 -21.42 -2.78 3.97
CA TYR A 33 -21.88 -1.39 3.91
C TYR A 33 -23.03 -1.15 2.92
N VAL A 34 -23.14 -1.92 1.83
CA VAL A 34 -24.20 -1.77 0.82
C VAL A 34 -25.33 -2.77 1.06
N GLU A 35 -25.03 -4.06 1.11
CA GLU A 35 -26.06 -5.11 1.11
C GLU A 35 -26.70 -5.30 2.49
N ARG A 36 -25.90 -5.34 3.56
CA ARG A 36 -26.43 -5.65 4.90
C ARG A 36 -26.93 -4.42 5.64
N ARG A 37 -26.18 -3.32 5.57
CA ARG A 37 -26.47 -2.12 6.37
C ARG A 37 -27.12 -0.99 5.58
N HIS A 38 -27.09 -1.05 4.25
CA HIS A 38 -27.61 -0.01 3.37
C HIS A 38 -27.10 1.40 3.75
N TRP A 39 -25.82 1.51 4.16
CA TRP A 39 -25.19 2.81 4.42
C TRP A 39 -24.94 3.59 3.14
N LEU A 40 -24.77 2.87 2.03
CA LEU A 40 -24.43 3.41 0.71
C LEU A 40 -25.25 2.68 -0.35
N SER A 41 -25.57 3.36 -1.45
CA SER A 41 -26.01 2.69 -2.68
C SER A 41 -24.82 2.00 -3.37
N ASP A 42 -25.10 1.06 -4.27
CA ASP A 42 -24.06 0.39 -5.05
C ASP A 42 -23.23 1.41 -5.86
N LYS A 43 -23.91 2.36 -6.52
CA LYS A 43 -23.27 3.45 -7.27
C LYS A 43 -22.34 4.31 -6.42
N MET A 44 -22.80 4.75 -5.25
CA MET A 44 -21.99 5.51 -4.30
C MET A 44 -20.75 4.72 -3.86
N TYR A 45 -20.93 3.42 -3.58
CA TYR A 45 -19.82 2.55 -3.22
C TYR A 45 -18.78 2.46 -4.36
N GLN A 46 -19.23 2.25 -5.59
CA GLN A 46 -18.33 2.22 -6.76
C GLN A 46 -17.62 3.56 -6.96
N ASP A 47 -18.28 4.69 -6.72
CA ASP A 47 -17.65 6.01 -6.84
C ASP A 47 -16.56 6.23 -5.77
N LEU A 48 -16.79 5.79 -4.53
CA LEU A 48 -15.76 5.83 -3.48
C LEU A 48 -14.59 4.89 -3.77
N VAL A 49 -14.89 3.69 -4.30
CA VAL A 49 -13.86 2.75 -4.78
C VAL A 49 -13.05 3.39 -5.91
N ALA A 50 -13.71 4.00 -6.89
CA ALA A 50 -13.05 4.66 -8.01
C ALA A 50 -12.17 5.84 -7.55
N LEU A 51 -12.65 6.67 -6.61
CA LEU A 51 -11.84 7.72 -5.99
C LEU A 51 -10.59 7.14 -5.33
N CYS A 52 -10.74 6.10 -4.49
CA CYS A 52 -9.62 5.54 -3.75
C CYS A 52 -8.65 4.74 -4.63
N GLN A 53 -9.11 4.21 -5.77
CA GLN A 53 -8.24 3.58 -6.77
C GLN A 53 -7.55 4.60 -7.69
N PHE A 54 -8.13 5.79 -7.81
CA PHE A 54 -7.57 6.92 -8.54
C PHE A 54 -6.44 7.60 -7.75
N LEU A 55 -6.55 7.62 -6.42
CA LEU A 55 -5.53 8.18 -5.53
C LEU A 55 -4.41 7.15 -5.25
N PRO A 56 -3.17 7.59 -5.03
CA PRO A 56 -2.17 6.74 -4.41
C PRO A 56 -2.56 6.37 -2.98
N GLY A 57 -2.26 5.15 -2.59
CA GLY A 57 -2.32 4.66 -1.22
C GLY A 57 -2.89 3.24 -1.10
N PRO A 58 -3.08 2.77 0.15
CA PRO A 58 -3.70 1.49 0.44
C PRO A 58 -5.20 1.54 0.14
N ALA A 59 -5.57 1.13 -1.08
CA ALA A 59 -6.92 1.25 -1.63
C ALA A 59 -8.04 0.83 -0.65
N SER A 60 -7.97 -0.35 -0.03
CA SER A 60 -9.00 -0.81 0.91
C SER A 60 -9.09 0.08 2.15
N SER A 61 -7.96 0.51 2.73
CA SER A 61 -7.98 1.39 3.90
C SER A 61 -8.54 2.76 3.54
N GLN A 62 -8.21 3.29 2.36
CA GLN A 62 -8.75 4.55 1.85
C GLN A 62 -10.26 4.48 1.62
N VAL A 63 -10.78 3.38 1.05
CA VAL A 63 -12.23 3.19 0.92
C VAL A 63 -12.88 3.15 2.30
N GLY A 64 -12.30 2.43 3.27
CA GLY A 64 -12.79 2.40 4.64
C GLY A 64 -12.84 3.80 5.28
N MET A 65 -11.76 4.58 5.13
CA MET A 65 -11.69 5.98 5.57
C MET A 65 -12.76 6.83 4.89
N ALA A 66 -12.90 6.73 3.56
CA ALA A 66 -13.85 7.52 2.79
C ALA A 66 -15.30 7.22 3.18
N ILE A 67 -15.65 5.94 3.38
CA ILE A 67 -16.96 5.50 3.89
C ILE A 67 -17.20 6.02 5.31
N GLY A 68 -16.17 5.96 6.16
CA GLY A 68 -16.20 6.56 7.48
C GLY A 68 -16.45 8.07 7.41
N MET A 69 -15.80 8.78 6.49
CA MET A 69 -15.94 10.21 6.30
C MET A 69 -17.32 10.61 5.78
N THR A 70 -17.87 9.88 4.81
CA THR A 70 -19.23 10.14 4.29
C THR A 70 -20.29 9.93 5.36
N ARG A 71 -20.08 8.98 6.28
CA ARG A 71 -21.01 8.73 7.38
C ARG A 71 -20.78 9.61 8.61
N GLY A 72 -19.56 9.87 9.03
CA GLY A 72 -19.26 10.50 10.33
C GLY A 72 -18.36 11.72 10.27
N GLY A 73 -18.15 12.31 9.09
CA GLY A 73 -17.15 13.35 8.88
C GLY A 73 -15.74 12.84 9.20
N ILE A 74 -14.81 13.76 9.48
CA ILE A 74 -13.40 13.43 9.71
C ILE A 74 -13.23 12.36 10.80
N PHE A 75 -13.97 12.47 11.91
CA PHE A 75 -13.93 11.50 13.00
C PHE A 75 -14.47 10.11 12.60
N GLY A 76 -15.49 10.06 11.75
CA GLY A 76 -15.94 8.80 11.18
C GLY A 76 -14.86 8.13 10.33
N GLY A 77 -14.10 8.91 9.56
CA GLY A 77 -12.94 8.40 8.80
C GLY A 77 -11.84 7.83 9.70
N ILE A 78 -11.49 8.56 10.77
CA ILE A 78 -10.49 8.13 11.77
C ILE A 78 -10.95 6.83 12.43
N LEU A 79 -12.19 6.75 12.90
CA LEU A 79 -12.72 5.58 13.58
C LEU A 79 -12.87 4.36 12.66
N ALA A 80 -13.24 4.57 11.40
CA ALA A 80 -13.26 3.50 10.41
C ALA A 80 -11.84 2.95 10.17
N PHE A 81 -10.85 3.83 10.03
CA PHE A 81 -9.45 3.41 9.89
C PHE A 81 -8.95 2.64 11.11
N LEU A 82 -9.17 3.19 12.31
CA LEU A 82 -8.75 2.55 13.56
C LEU A 82 -9.43 1.19 13.73
N GLY A 83 -10.75 1.10 13.56
CA GLY A 83 -11.46 -0.17 13.65
C GLY A 83 -10.89 -1.20 12.67
N PHE A 84 -10.73 -0.84 11.39
CA PHE A 84 -10.24 -1.76 10.38
C PHE A 84 -8.79 -2.22 10.59
N THR A 85 -7.96 -1.39 11.25
CA THR A 85 -6.51 -1.61 11.32
C THR A 85 -6.05 -2.13 12.69
N LEU A 86 -6.77 -1.81 13.77
CA LEU A 86 -6.37 -2.16 15.13
C LEU A 86 -6.20 -3.68 15.38
N PRO A 87 -7.01 -4.59 14.79
CA PRO A 87 -6.81 -6.03 14.96
C PRO A 87 -5.43 -6.50 14.50
N SER A 88 -4.99 -6.13 13.29
CA SER A 88 -3.65 -6.48 12.80
C SER A 88 -2.55 -5.79 13.58
N VAL A 89 -2.79 -4.56 14.09
CA VAL A 89 -1.82 -3.87 14.95
C VAL A 89 -1.52 -4.67 16.21
N ILE A 90 -2.57 -5.11 16.91
CA ILE A 90 -2.42 -5.91 18.13
C ILE A 90 -1.73 -7.24 17.82
N MET A 91 -2.15 -7.93 16.75
CA MET A 91 -1.55 -9.21 16.37
C MET A 91 -0.07 -9.08 16.01
N LEU A 92 0.31 -8.08 15.22
CA LEU A 92 1.71 -7.91 14.79
C LEU A 92 2.62 -7.49 15.93
N ILE A 93 2.17 -6.62 16.84
CA ILE A 93 2.93 -6.30 18.05
C ILE A 93 3.12 -7.55 18.90
N ALA A 94 2.07 -8.34 19.10
CA ALA A 94 2.16 -9.59 19.85
C ALA A 94 3.15 -10.58 19.19
N ILE A 95 3.15 -10.68 17.86
CA ILE A 95 4.09 -11.52 17.12
C ILE A 95 5.53 -11.05 17.32
N VAL A 96 5.82 -9.75 17.21
CA VAL A 96 7.19 -9.22 17.40
C VAL A 96 7.72 -9.59 18.79
N TYR A 97 6.93 -9.33 19.84
CA TYR A 97 7.35 -9.66 21.20
C TYR A 97 7.41 -11.17 21.48
N ALA A 98 6.58 -11.98 20.83
CA ALA A 98 6.65 -13.43 20.94
C ALA A 98 7.92 -14.00 20.29
N VAL A 99 8.27 -13.54 19.08
CA VAL A 99 9.49 -13.99 18.38
C VAL A 99 10.74 -13.72 19.23
N ASP A 100 10.82 -12.53 19.83
CA ASP A 100 11.91 -12.15 20.73
C ASP A 100 11.92 -13.01 22.01
N ALA A 101 10.76 -13.15 22.67
CA ALA A 101 10.64 -13.90 23.93
C ALA A 101 10.96 -15.39 23.79
N PHE A 102 10.63 -16.02 22.65
CA PHE A 102 10.87 -17.44 22.41
C PHE A 102 12.17 -17.74 21.64
N SER A 103 12.94 -16.72 21.27
CA SER A 103 14.20 -16.86 20.52
C SER A 103 14.03 -17.76 19.29
N ILE A 104 12.93 -17.58 18.54
CA ILE A 104 12.59 -18.43 17.40
C ILE A 104 13.67 -18.26 16.33
N SER A 105 14.39 -19.34 16.01
CA SER A 105 15.37 -19.33 14.91
C SER A 105 14.68 -18.96 13.59
N LEU A 106 15.35 -18.15 12.78
CA LEU A 106 14.89 -17.71 11.46
C LEU A 106 15.54 -18.52 10.32
N ASP A 107 16.05 -19.73 10.58
CA ASP A 107 16.77 -20.52 9.56
C ASP A 107 15.85 -20.91 8.38
N TRP A 108 14.54 -20.95 8.60
CA TRP A 108 13.51 -21.20 7.58
C TRP A 108 13.15 -19.96 6.74
N ILE A 109 13.76 -18.81 6.99
CA ILE A 109 13.35 -17.54 6.39
C ILE A 109 13.53 -17.48 4.87
N GLN A 110 14.47 -18.27 4.33
CA GLN A 110 14.67 -18.38 2.90
C GLN A 110 13.36 -18.73 2.18
N GLY A 111 12.54 -19.62 2.77
CA GLY A 111 11.22 -19.95 2.28
C GLY A 111 10.27 -18.74 2.16
N LEU A 112 10.29 -17.84 3.15
CA LEU A 112 9.53 -16.58 3.10
C LEU A 112 10.10 -15.59 2.07
N LYS A 113 11.42 -15.58 1.84
CA LYS A 113 12.02 -14.73 0.79
C LYS A 113 11.48 -15.12 -0.58
N LEU A 114 11.36 -16.43 -0.84
CA LEU A 114 10.78 -16.96 -2.07
C LEU A 114 9.31 -16.59 -2.25
N VAL A 115 8.55 -16.54 -1.15
CA VAL A 115 7.17 -16.01 -1.16
C VAL A 115 7.13 -14.54 -1.57
N ALA A 116 8.05 -13.71 -1.05
CA ALA A 116 8.12 -12.30 -1.42
C ALA A 116 8.39 -12.12 -2.93
N VAL A 117 9.32 -12.89 -3.51
CA VAL A 117 9.58 -12.89 -4.96
C VAL A 117 8.31 -13.20 -5.75
N ALA A 118 7.58 -14.26 -5.39
CA ALA A 118 6.39 -14.71 -6.09
C ALA A 118 5.23 -13.71 -5.97
N VAL A 119 4.94 -13.21 -4.76
CA VAL A 119 3.79 -12.34 -4.52
C VAL A 119 4.00 -10.95 -5.11
N VAL A 120 5.22 -10.40 -5.03
CA VAL A 120 5.53 -9.10 -5.65
C VAL A 120 5.45 -9.20 -7.17
N LEU A 121 5.98 -10.28 -7.77
CA LEU A 121 5.83 -10.51 -9.22
C LEU A 121 4.35 -10.59 -9.63
N HIS A 122 3.54 -11.29 -8.84
CA HIS A 122 2.11 -11.39 -9.06
C HIS A 122 1.42 -10.01 -9.01
N ALA A 123 1.80 -9.16 -8.04
CA ALA A 123 1.28 -7.80 -7.94
C ALA A 123 1.68 -6.94 -9.15
N LEU A 124 2.94 -7.00 -9.58
CA LEU A 124 3.44 -6.28 -10.77
C LEU A 124 2.68 -6.67 -12.04
N ILE A 125 2.45 -7.97 -12.25
CA ILE A 125 1.69 -8.45 -13.41
C ILE A 125 0.23 -7.96 -13.35
N GLY A 126 -0.38 -7.99 -12.17
CA GLY A 126 -1.74 -7.47 -11.96
C GLY A 126 -1.84 -5.98 -12.31
N MET A 127 -0.93 -5.15 -11.78
CA MET A 127 -0.86 -3.72 -12.09
C MET A 127 -0.54 -3.45 -13.56
N GLY A 128 0.37 -4.22 -14.16
CA GLY A 128 0.76 -4.08 -15.55
C GLY A 128 -0.42 -4.27 -16.50
N LYS A 129 -1.26 -5.28 -16.25
CA LYS A 129 -2.47 -5.54 -17.05
C LYS A 129 -3.45 -4.36 -17.07
N THR A 130 -3.57 -3.62 -15.96
CA THR A 130 -4.50 -2.49 -15.85
C THR A 130 -3.91 -1.16 -16.25
N SER A 131 -2.60 -0.97 -16.07
CA SER A 131 -1.93 0.32 -16.23
C SER A 131 -1.14 0.45 -17.53
N MET A 132 -0.66 -0.65 -18.12
CA MET A 132 0.14 -0.66 -19.35
C MET A 132 -0.69 -0.95 -20.59
N THR A 133 -1.82 -0.26 -20.75
CA THR A 133 -2.75 -0.50 -21.86
C THR A 133 -2.33 0.16 -23.18
N THR A 134 -1.25 0.95 -23.19
CA THR A 134 -0.78 1.70 -24.36
C THR A 134 0.74 1.66 -24.46
N THR A 135 1.28 1.83 -25.67
CA THR A 135 2.73 1.88 -25.91
C THR A 135 3.40 3.00 -25.11
N ALA A 136 2.77 4.16 -24.97
CA ALA A 136 3.31 5.26 -24.16
C ALA A 136 3.46 4.87 -22.67
N ALA A 137 2.48 4.15 -22.10
CA ALA A 137 2.60 3.64 -20.72
C ALA A 137 3.76 2.63 -20.59
N VAL A 138 3.96 1.77 -21.60
CA VAL A 138 5.08 0.83 -21.62
C VAL A 138 6.43 1.57 -21.65
N ILE A 139 6.57 2.58 -22.52
CA ILE A 139 7.80 3.36 -22.64
C ILE A 139 8.12 4.09 -21.32
N ILE A 140 7.12 4.74 -20.71
CA ILE A 140 7.30 5.43 -19.42
C ILE A 140 7.77 4.44 -18.34
N ALA A 141 7.13 3.28 -18.23
CA ALA A 141 7.48 2.28 -17.23
C ALA A 141 8.89 1.71 -17.43
N VAL A 142 9.28 1.41 -18.68
CA VAL A 142 10.63 0.91 -19.00
C VAL A 142 11.70 1.97 -18.72
N ALA A 143 11.44 3.23 -19.07
CA ALA A 143 12.36 4.33 -18.77
C ALA A 143 12.50 4.53 -17.26
N ALA A 144 11.39 4.55 -16.52
CA ALA A 144 11.40 4.64 -15.06
C ALA A 144 12.12 3.45 -14.40
N PHE A 145 11.93 2.23 -14.92
CA PHE A 145 12.64 1.04 -14.48
C PHE A 145 14.15 1.17 -14.65
N ALA A 146 14.61 1.54 -15.85
CA ALA A 146 16.03 1.70 -16.14
C ALA A 146 16.68 2.78 -15.26
N VAL A 147 16.05 3.95 -15.15
CA VAL A 147 16.55 5.05 -14.31
C VAL A 147 16.56 4.66 -12.83
N SER A 148 15.54 3.98 -12.34
CA SER A 148 15.45 3.53 -10.95
C SER A 148 16.51 2.48 -10.60
N LEU A 149 16.86 1.59 -11.53
CA LEU A 149 17.94 0.62 -11.36
C LEU A 149 19.32 1.29 -11.34
N LEU A 150 19.56 2.27 -12.21
CA LEU A 150 20.86 2.93 -12.34
C LEU A 150 21.10 3.97 -11.23
N LEU A 151 20.06 4.65 -10.77
CA LEU A 151 20.14 5.75 -9.80
C LEU A 151 19.12 5.54 -8.66
N PRO A 152 19.36 4.61 -7.72
CA PRO A 152 18.40 4.24 -6.69
C PRO A 152 18.34 5.24 -5.52
N THR A 153 18.08 6.53 -5.80
CA THR A 153 17.90 7.57 -4.78
C THR A 153 16.43 7.99 -4.63
N ALA A 154 16.07 8.54 -3.46
CA ALA A 154 14.73 9.08 -3.21
C ALA A 154 14.40 10.30 -4.10
N VAL A 155 15.42 11.11 -4.44
CA VAL A 155 15.28 12.24 -5.38
C VAL A 155 14.92 11.74 -6.78
N THR A 156 15.58 10.66 -7.23
CA THR A 156 15.29 10.03 -8.53
C THR A 156 13.83 9.56 -8.60
N GLN A 157 13.30 8.95 -7.54
CA GLN A 157 11.90 8.49 -7.53
C GLN A 157 10.91 9.66 -7.67
N ILE A 158 11.10 10.74 -6.91
CA ILE A 158 10.27 11.95 -7.01
C ILE A 158 10.35 12.51 -8.42
N ALA A 159 11.55 12.60 -9.00
CA ALA A 159 11.74 13.07 -10.37
C ALA A 159 11.01 12.17 -11.38
N ILE A 160 11.13 10.84 -11.26
CA ILE A 160 10.41 9.88 -12.12
C ILE A 160 8.91 10.14 -12.06
N ILE A 161 8.33 10.35 -10.87
CA ILE A 161 6.89 10.56 -10.71
C ILE A 161 6.44 11.85 -11.37
N ILE A 162 7.15 12.96 -11.12
CA ILE A 162 6.83 14.27 -11.70
C ILE A 162 6.91 14.19 -13.23
N VAL A 163 8.02 13.68 -13.75
CA VAL A 163 8.24 13.56 -15.20
C VAL A 163 7.21 12.63 -15.83
N SER A 164 6.92 11.48 -15.21
CA SER A 164 5.91 10.55 -15.72
C SER A 164 4.52 11.19 -15.75
N GLY A 165 4.17 12.01 -14.76
CA GLY A 165 2.92 12.79 -14.76
C GLY A 165 2.85 13.81 -15.89
N LEU A 166 3.92 14.61 -16.08
CA LEU A 166 3.98 15.60 -17.15
C LEU A 166 3.93 14.96 -18.54
N VAL A 167 4.70 13.89 -18.75
CA VAL A 167 4.68 13.10 -19.98
C VAL A 167 3.30 12.44 -20.18
N GLY A 168 2.67 11.99 -19.10
CA GLY A 168 1.31 11.44 -19.13
C GLY A 168 0.29 12.44 -19.67
N ILE A 169 0.36 13.71 -19.24
CA ILE A 169 -0.48 14.80 -19.77
C ILE A 169 -0.31 14.95 -21.28
N ALA A 170 0.94 14.91 -21.76
CA ALA A 170 1.25 15.09 -23.18
C ALA A 170 0.86 13.90 -24.06
N LEU A 171 0.96 12.66 -23.55
CA LEU A 171 0.87 11.44 -24.36
C LEU A 171 -0.47 10.69 -24.26
N PHE A 172 -1.21 10.83 -23.16
CA PHE A 172 -2.45 10.07 -22.99
C PHE A 172 -3.66 10.87 -23.42
N ASN A 173 -4.65 10.19 -23.98
CA ASN A 173 -6.01 10.70 -24.09
C ASN A 173 -6.86 10.08 -22.98
N ALA A 174 -7.60 10.91 -22.24
CA ALA A 174 -8.52 10.46 -21.21
C ALA A 174 -9.94 10.88 -21.57
N SER A 175 -10.79 9.91 -21.95
CA SER A 175 -12.22 10.15 -22.20
C SER A 175 -12.99 10.12 -20.88
N GLY A 176 -13.76 11.17 -20.59
CA GLY A 176 -14.72 11.23 -19.48
C GLY A 176 -15.86 10.23 -19.69
N ASP A 177 -16.29 9.57 -18.61
CA ASP A 177 -17.62 8.94 -18.60
C ASP A 177 -18.57 9.97 -17.97
N ASP A 178 -19.57 10.40 -18.75
CA ASP A 178 -20.37 11.61 -18.48
C ASP A 178 -21.56 11.38 -17.54
N GLN A 179 -21.81 10.14 -17.11
CA GLN A 179 -22.92 9.84 -16.22
C GLN A 179 -22.47 9.73 -14.78
N THR A 180 -22.90 10.64 -13.90
CA THR A 180 -23.09 10.32 -12.46
C THR A 180 -23.83 11.42 -11.69
N ASP A 181 -24.54 10.95 -10.66
CA ASP A 181 -25.28 11.77 -9.69
C ASP A 181 -24.31 12.39 -8.68
N SER A 182 -24.62 13.60 -8.21
CA SER A 182 -23.84 14.24 -7.17
C SER A 182 -24.08 13.59 -5.82
N PHE A 183 -23.01 13.25 -5.10
CA PHE A 183 -23.12 12.90 -3.69
C PHE A 183 -22.54 13.97 -2.78
N THR A 184 -23.29 14.31 -1.73
CA THR A 184 -22.85 15.27 -0.73
C THR A 184 -21.96 14.59 0.29
N VAL A 185 -20.75 15.13 0.46
CA VAL A 185 -19.80 14.68 1.48
C VAL A 185 -19.79 15.71 2.62
N PRO A 186 -19.85 15.28 3.89
CA PRO A 186 -19.78 16.18 5.05
C PRO A 186 -18.33 16.64 5.34
N VAL A 187 -17.58 17.02 4.30
CA VAL A 187 -16.22 17.56 4.39
C VAL A 187 -16.16 18.85 3.57
N SER A 188 -15.71 19.94 4.19
CA SER A 188 -15.64 21.23 3.50
C SER A 188 -14.50 21.27 2.47
N LYS A 189 -14.69 22.05 1.40
CA LYS A 189 -13.64 22.30 0.39
C LYS A 189 -12.39 22.95 1.02
N THR A 190 -12.56 23.79 2.03
CA THR A 190 -11.46 24.42 2.76
C THR A 190 -10.62 23.37 3.50
N THR A 191 -11.26 22.43 4.21
CA THR A 191 -10.57 21.30 4.84
C THR A 191 -9.83 20.46 3.82
N GLY A 192 -10.45 20.20 2.67
CA GLY A 192 -9.81 19.47 1.58
C GLY A 192 -8.55 20.18 1.08
N LEU A 193 -8.64 21.48 0.80
CA LEU A 193 -7.50 22.28 0.34
C LEU A 193 -6.36 22.32 1.37
N ILE A 194 -6.69 22.55 2.65
CA ILE A 194 -5.68 22.51 3.73
C ILE A 194 -4.99 21.15 3.79
N SER A 195 -5.73 20.06 3.62
CA SER A 195 -5.18 18.70 3.65
C SER A 195 -4.22 18.46 2.48
N LEU A 196 -4.54 18.96 1.27
CA LEU A 196 -3.67 18.87 0.10
C LEU A 196 -2.42 19.74 0.22
N ILE A 197 -2.55 20.96 0.77
CA ILE A 197 -1.41 21.83 1.05
C ILE A 197 -0.49 21.17 2.09
N LEU A 198 -1.05 20.63 3.17
CA LEU A 198 -0.28 19.94 4.20
C LEU A 198 0.42 18.71 3.62
N LEU A 199 -0.27 17.92 2.80
CA LEU A 199 0.30 16.78 2.12
C LEU A 199 1.55 17.17 1.30
N ALA A 200 1.42 18.21 0.47
CA ALA A 200 2.49 18.70 -0.39
C ALA A 200 3.64 19.32 0.42
N ALA A 201 3.32 20.11 1.45
CA ALA A 201 4.31 20.71 2.33
C ALA A 201 5.15 19.64 3.04
N ILE A 202 4.52 18.62 3.60
CA ILE A 202 5.22 17.50 4.25
C ILE A 202 6.10 16.77 3.24
N LEU A 203 5.57 16.45 2.05
CA LEU A 203 6.32 15.74 1.01
C LEU A 203 7.58 16.49 0.55
N LEU A 204 7.50 17.81 0.41
CA LEU A 204 8.60 18.64 -0.11
C LEU A 204 9.60 19.03 0.97
N LEU A 205 9.13 19.29 2.21
CA LEU A 205 9.98 19.79 3.29
C LEU A 205 10.74 18.66 4.00
N LEU A 206 10.14 17.48 4.18
CA LEU A 206 10.78 16.35 4.86
C LEU A 206 12.15 15.95 4.28
N PRO A 207 12.32 15.75 2.95
CA PRO A 207 13.63 15.48 2.35
C PRO A 207 14.72 16.49 2.72
N ILE A 208 14.35 17.76 2.79
CA ILE A 208 15.26 18.85 3.09
C ILE A 208 15.64 18.79 4.57
N LEU A 209 14.64 18.60 5.44
CA LEU A 209 14.84 18.50 6.88
C LEU A 209 15.68 17.27 7.25
N THR A 210 15.49 16.11 6.63
CA THR A 210 16.31 14.91 6.89
C THR A 210 17.75 15.08 6.40
N GLY A 211 17.99 15.89 5.36
CA GLY A 211 19.33 16.21 4.90
C GLY A 211 20.11 17.15 5.84
N VAL A 212 19.41 17.98 6.63
CA VAL A 212 20.02 18.96 7.55
C VAL A 212 20.06 18.43 8.98
N ILE A 213 18.99 17.78 9.42
CA ILE A 213 18.79 17.30 10.78
C ILE A 213 18.98 15.79 10.80
N LYS A 214 20.09 15.33 11.39
CA LYS A 214 20.34 13.89 11.59
C LYS A 214 19.51 13.39 12.77
N ASN A 215 18.34 12.83 12.48
CA ASN A 215 17.43 12.25 13.48
C ASN A 215 16.71 11.02 12.92
N ASP A 216 16.88 9.86 13.55
CA ASP A 216 16.29 8.60 13.11
C ASP A 216 14.76 8.65 12.96
N TRP A 217 14.04 9.31 13.88
CA TRP A 217 12.57 9.39 13.83
C TRP A 217 12.10 10.23 12.65
N LEU A 218 12.82 11.31 12.35
CA LEU A 218 12.53 12.15 11.19
C LEU A 218 12.80 11.39 9.88
N GLU A 219 13.90 10.64 9.81
CA GLU A 219 14.22 9.79 8.66
C GLU A 219 13.19 8.67 8.47
N MET A 220 12.79 8.00 9.56
CA MET A 220 11.69 7.02 9.53
C MET A 220 10.40 7.64 9.03
N PHE A 221 10.04 8.84 9.51
CA PHE A 221 8.82 9.53 9.09
C PHE A 221 8.84 9.81 7.59
N ASP A 222 9.93 10.37 7.07
CA ASP A 222 10.12 10.65 5.64
C ASP A 222 9.99 9.39 4.78
N LYS A 223 10.70 8.33 5.14
CA LYS A 223 10.68 7.04 4.41
C LYS A 223 9.29 6.41 4.39
N PHE A 224 8.61 6.34 5.54
CA PHE A 224 7.25 5.78 5.61
C PHE A 224 6.22 6.67 4.90
N TYR A 225 6.30 7.99 5.09
CA TYR A 225 5.39 8.94 4.47
C TYR A 225 5.47 8.88 2.94
N ARG A 226 6.68 8.87 2.37
CA ARG A 226 6.85 8.71 0.92
C ARG A 226 6.37 7.34 0.46
N SER A 227 6.80 6.27 1.12
CA SER A 227 6.37 4.91 0.76
C SER A 227 4.84 4.78 0.74
N GLY A 228 4.14 5.40 1.70
CA GLY A 228 2.68 5.44 1.74
C GLY A 228 2.03 6.19 0.57
N LEU A 229 2.70 7.23 0.04
CA LEU A 229 2.22 8.04 -1.08
C LEU A 229 2.57 7.44 -2.46
N LEU A 230 3.52 6.51 -2.54
CA LEU A 230 3.99 5.94 -3.81
C LEU A 230 3.34 4.62 -4.20
N VAL A 231 2.34 4.17 -3.45
CA VAL A 231 1.67 2.91 -3.72
C VAL A 231 0.43 3.14 -4.54
N PHE A 232 0.32 2.45 -5.68
CA PHE A 232 -0.90 2.40 -6.48
C PHE A 232 -1.35 0.96 -6.62
N GLY A 233 -2.64 0.69 -6.45
CA GLY A 233 -3.25 -0.58 -6.84
C GLY A 233 -2.65 -1.83 -6.18
N GLY A 234 -2.93 -2.03 -4.89
CA GLY A 234 -2.67 -3.30 -4.19
C GLY A 234 -1.79 -3.15 -2.95
N GLY A 235 -2.04 -3.93 -1.90
CA GLY A 235 -1.30 -3.84 -0.64
C GLY A 235 0.17 -4.26 -0.78
N HIS A 236 0.49 -5.16 -1.70
CA HIS A 236 1.81 -5.79 -1.86
C HIS A 236 2.85 -4.86 -2.49
N VAL A 237 2.37 -3.83 -3.15
CA VAL A 237 3.16 -2.88 -3.92
C VAL A 237 4.00 -1.98 -3.01
N VAL A 238 3.64 -1.90 -1.72
CA VAL A 238 4.42 -1.17 -0.72
C VAL A 238 5.71 -1.88 -0.35
N LEU A 239 5.80 -3.20 -0.55
CA LEU A 239 6.92 -3.99 -0.07
C LEU A 239 8.25 -3.60 -0.72
N PRO A 240 8.38 -3.53 -2.06
CA PRO A 240 9.66 -3.19 -2.68
C PRO A 240 10.13 -1.76 -2.32
N LEU A 241 9.18 -0.85 -2.04
CA LEU A 241 9.49 0.49 -1.58
C LEU A 241 10.05 0.47 -0.15
N LEU A 242 9.36 -0.17 0.79
CA LEU A 242 9.84 -0.27 2.17
C LEU A 242 11.15 -1.05 2.28
N GLU A 243 11.32 -2.09 1.48
CA GLU A 243 12.54 -2.90 1.49
C GLU A 243 13.75 -2.04 1.10
N ARG A 244 13.62 -1.30 0.00
CA ARG A 244 14.65 -0.37 -0.46
C ARG A 244 14.96 0.75 0.54
N GLU A 245 13.97 1.26 1.27
CA GLU A 245 14.17 2.38 2.20
C GLU A 245 14.77 1.94 3.55
N PHE A 246 14.45 0.74 4.02
CA PHE A 246 14.79 0.30 5.39
C PHE A 246 15.83 -0.81 5.47
N VAL A 247 15.91 -1.71 4.48
CA VAL A 247 16.91 -2.80 4.53
C VAL A 247 18.35 -2.28 4.40
N PRO A 248 18.63 -1.23 3.60
CA PRO A 248 19.92 -0.54 3.65
C PRO A 248 20.11 0.22 4.98
N GLY A 249 20.51 -0.49 6.04
CA GLY A 249 21.07 0.09 7.26
C GLY A 249 20.13 0.28 8.45
N MET A 250 18.80 0.18 8.29
CA MET A 250 17.85 0.33 9.42
C MET A 250 17.28 -1.00 9.94
N ILE A 251 17.10 -1.98 9.05
CA ILE A 251 16.50 -3.29 9.35
C ILE A 251 17.29 -4.38 8.61
N LYS A 252 17.45 -5.56 9.22
CA LYS A 252 18.05 -6.70 8.52
C LYS A 252 17.08 -7.26 7.47
N ALA A 253 17.59 -7.71 6.33
CA ALA A 253 16.77 -8.31 5.27
C ALA A 253 15.92 -9.50 5.79
N ASP A 254 16.45 -10.25 6.75
CA ASP A 254 15.74 -11.35 7.39
C ASP A 254 14.55 -10.82 8.21
N ASP A 255 14.75 -9.87 9.12
CA ASP A 255 13.66 -9.29 9.92
C ASP A 255 12.55 -8.69 9.04
N PHE A 256 12.92 -8.04 7.93
CA PHE A 256 11.99 -7.48 6.96
C PHE A 256 11.10 -8.57 6.33
N ILE A 257 11.71 -9.67 5.89
CA ILE A 257 10.99 -10.75 5.21
C ILE A 257 10.15 -11.57 6.19
N ALA A 258 10.62 -11.77 7.42
CA ALA A 258 9.82 -12.38 8.49
C ALA A 258 8.54 -11.56 8.72
N GLY A 259 8.71 -10.25 8.87
CA GLY A 259 7.62 -9.31 9.05
C GLY A 259 6.60 -9.34 7.92
N TYR A 260 7.07 -9.49 6.69
CA TYR A 260 6.17 -9.63 5.54
C TYR A 260 5.34 -10.91 5.63
N GLY A 261 5.96 -12.05 5.97
CA GLY A 261 5.26 -13.31 6.22
C GLY A 261 4.19 -13.15 7.30
N PHE A 262 4.53 -12.53 8.43
CA PHE A 262 3.60 -12.27 9.52
C PHE A 262 2.45 -11.33 9.11
N ALA A 263 2.74 -10.25 8.39
CA ALA A 263 1.74 -9.29 7.92
C ALA A 263 0.73 -9.91 6.94
N GLN A 264 1.10 -10.98 6.25
CA GLN A 264 0.22 -11.73 5.34
C GLN A 264 -0.62 -12.80 6.05
N ALA A 265 -0.23 -13.18 7.27
CA ALA A 265 -0.95 -14.14 8.10
C ALA A 265 -2.04 -13.49 8.96
N VAL A 266 -2.05 -12.16 9.10
CA VAL A 266 -3.04 -11.41 9.87
C VAL A 266 -4.13 -10.81 8.96
N PRO A 267 -5.38 -10.68 9.43
CA PRO A 267 -6.44 -10.00 8.68
C PRO A 267 -6.20 -8.49 8.62
N GLY A 268 -6.85 -7.81 7.67
CA GLY A 268 -6.80 -6.37 7.55
C GLY A 268 -5.72 -5.87 6.59
N PRO A 269 -5.31 -4.59 6.70
CA PRO A 269 -4.50 -3.97 5.67
C PRO A 269 -3.03 -4.38 5.77
N LEU A 270 -2.46 -4.91 4.67
CA LEU A 270 -1.06 -5.31 4.59
C LEU A 270 -0.06 -4.19 4.96
N PHE A 271 -0.48 -2.93 4.87
CA PHE A 271 0.32 -1.78 5.29
C PHE A 271 0.62 -1.74 6.79
N THR A 272 -0.07 -2.54 7.63
CA THR A 272 0.35 -2.75 9.02
C THR A 272 1.71 -3.41 9.14
N PHE A 273 2.28 -3.91 8.04
CA PHE A 273 3.69 -4.26 7.97
C PHE A 273 4.62 -3.09 8.40
N ALA A 274 4.26 -1.83 8.13
CA ALA A 274 5.03 -0.68 8.61
C ALA A 274 5.11 -0.60 10.15
N LEU A 275 4.01 -0.98 10.82
CA LEU A 275 3.98 -1.07 12.28
C LEU A 275 4.90 -2.18 12.78
N TYR A 276 4.93 -3.33 12.12
CA TYR A 276 5.92 -4.38 12.44
C TYR A 276 7.35 -3.83 12.32
N LEU A 277 7.69 -3.19 11.20
CA LEU A 277 9.03 -2.65 10.97
C LEU A 277 9.41 -1.61 12.04
N GLY A 278 8.51 -0.69 12.35
CA GLY A 278 8.72 0.28 13.43
C GLY A 278 8.89 -0.38 14.80
N THR A 279 8.16 -1.47 15.07
CA THR A 279 8.25 -2.21 16.33
C THR A 279 9.59 -2.91 16.48
N VAL A 280 10.08 -3.53 15.42
CA VAL A 280 11.43 -4.13 15.39
C VAL A 280 12.51 -3.06 15.61
N MET A 281 12.36 -1.87 15.03
CA MET A 281 13.39 -0.82 15.12
C MET A 281 13.42 -0.10 16.47
N LYS A 282 12.25 0.28 17.02
CA LYS A 282 12.14 1.19 18.18
C LYS A 282 11.05 0.76 19.17
N GLY A 283 10.66 -0.52 19.18
CA GLY A 283 9.60 -1.06 20.03
C GLY A 283 8.21 -0.52 19.69
N MET A 284 7.23 -0.72 20.58
CA MET A 284 5.84 -0.31 20.37
C MET A 284 5.67 1.15 19.93
N ALA A 285 6.49 2.07 20.46
CA ALA A 285 6.47 3.47 20.05
C ALA A 285 6.86 3.65 18.57
N GLY A 286 7.89 2.94 18.12
CA GLY A 286 8.28 2.86 16.72
C GLY A 286 7.17 2.32 15.84
N GLY A 287 6.50 1.25 16.28
CA GLY A 287 5.40 0.65 15.52
C GLY A 287 4.26 1.62 15.28
N LEU A 288 3.73 2.22 16.36
CA LEU A 288 2.63 3.18 16.29
C LEU A 288 3.00 4.42 15.47
N PHE A 289 4.26 4.88 15.58
CA PHE A 289 4.78 5.98 14.79
C PHE A 289 4.83 5.65 13.29
N SER A 290 5.36 4.48 12.93
CA SER A 290 5.43 4.03 11.53
C SER A 290 4.06 3.81 10.91
N MET A 291 3.10 3.27 11.68
CA MET A 291 1.70 3.17 11.28
C MET A 291 1.13 4.55 10.95
N PHE A 292 1.32 5.53 11.84
CA PHE A 292 0.86 6.88 11.60
C PHE A 292 1.51 7.47 10.35
N ALA A 293 2.84 7.38 10.23
CA ALA A 293 3.59 7.96 9.13
C ALA A 293 3.19 7.40 7.76
N ILE A 294 2.98 6.08 7.63
CA ILE A 294 2.65 5.46 6.34
C ILE A 294 1.20 5.71 5.89
N PHE A 295 0.26 5.85 6.83
CA PHE A 295 -1.17 6.05 6.50
C PHE A 295 -1.58 7.52 6.45
N LEU A 296 -0.83 8.42 7.09
CA LEU A 296 -1.07 9.87 7.03
C LEU A 296 -1.25 10.43 5.60
N PRO A 297 -0.38 10.14 4.61
CA PRO A 297 -0.54 10.68 3.26
C PRO A 297 -1.84 10.21 2.62
N ALA A 298 -2.20 8.95 2.79
CA ALA A 298 -3.44 8.38 2.27
C ALA A 298 -4.69 9.03 2.91
N PHE A 299 -4.65 9.27 4.21
CA PHE A 299 -5.72 9.98 4.93
C PHE A 299 -5.87 11.42 4.44
N LEU A 300 -4.77 12.16 4.30
CA LEU A 300 -4.77 13.54 3.78
C LEU A 300 -5.23 13.60 2.33
N LEU A 301 -4.88 12.61 1.49
CA LEU A 301 -5.35 12.51 0.11
C LEU A 301 -6.85 12.25 0.03
N VAL A 302 -7.37 11.30 0.81
CA VAL A 302 -8.83 11.04 0.83
C VAL A 302 -9.56 12.28 1.33
N LEU A 303 -9.14 12.85 2.47
CA LEU A 303 -9.75 14.05 3.02
C LEU A 303 -9.66 15.25 2.05
N GLY A 304 -8.53 15.33 1.34
CA GLY A 304 -8.20 16.37 0.38
C GLY A 304 -9.02 16.31 -0.90
N CYS A 305 -9.15 15.13 -1.50
CA CYS A 305 -9.77 14.95 -2.80
C CYS A 305 -11.26 14.65 -2.75
N LEU A 306 -11.77 14.09 -1.66
CA LEU A 306 -13.18 13.70 -1.52
C LEU A 306 -14.16 14.86 -1.78
N PRO A 307 -13.95 16.12 -1.28
CA PRO A 307 -14.82 17.26 -1.60
C PRO A 307 -14.77 17.75 -3.05
N PHE A 308 -13.76 17.32 -3.82
CA PHE A 308 -13.52 17.76 -5.20
C PHE A 308 -13.68 16.61 -6.20
N TRP A 309 -14.14 15.42 -5.77
CA TRP A 309 -14.11 14.22 -6.59
C TRP A 309 -14.77 14.38 -7.97
N GLU A 310 -15.93 15.03 -8.04
CA GLU A 310 -16.59 15.33 -9.33
C GLU A 310 -15.71 16.12 -10.29
N GLN A 311 -14.97 17.10 -9.76
CA GLN A 311 -14.08 17.97 -10.53
C GLN A 311 -12.83 17.21 -10.97
N LEU A 312 -12.24 16.41 -10.07
CA LEU A 312 -11.08 15.56 -10.42
C LEU A 312 -11.43 14.51 -11.47
N ARG A 313 -12.61 13.90 -11.38
CA ARG A 313 -13.07 12.87 -12.33
C ARG A 313 -13.31 13.43 -13.73
N LYS A 314 -13.81 14.66 -13.83
CA LYS A 314 -14.06 15.35 -15.11
C LYS A 314 -12.80 15.98 -15.71
N ASN A 315 -11.77 16.25 -14.90
CA ASN A 315 -10.54 16.85 -15.38
C ASN A 315 -9.66 15.84 -16.13
N THR A 316 -9.60 16.00 -17.45
CA THR A 316 -8.83 15.15 -18.37
C THR A 316 -7.33 15.21 -18.06
N LEU A 317 -6.78 16.39 -17.76
CA LEU A 317 -5.35 16.57 -17.45
C LEU A 317 -4.92 15.77 -16.23
N ILE A 318 -5.72 15.79 -15.15
CA ILE A 318 -5.39 15.04 -13.92
C ILE A 318 -5.40 13.54 -14.21
N ARG A 319 -6.38 13.05 -14.98
CA ARG A 319 -6.46 11.64 -15.37
C ARG A 319 -5.29 11.20 -16.24
N GLN A 320 -4.88 12.04 -17.19
CA GLN A 320 -3.71 11.80 -18.03
C GLN A 320 -2.43 11.77 -17.20
N ALA A 321 -2.25 12.73 -16.29
CA ALA A 321 -1.11 12.77 -15.37
C ALA A 321 -1.02 11.50 -14.52
N LEU A 322 -2.13 11.06 -13.92
CA LEU A 322 -2.15 9.87 -13.08
C LEU A 322 -1.90 8.58 -13.84
N LYS A 323 -2.38 8.46 -15.10
CA LYS A 323 -1.99 7.34 -15.97
C LYS A 323 -0.47 7.29 -16.16
N GLY A 324 0.16 8.44 -16.36
CA GLY A 324 1.61 8.56 -16.45
C GLY A 324 2.32 8.18 -15.16
N ILE A 325 1.89 8.74 -14.03
CA ILE A 325 2.42 8.42 -12.69
C ILE A 325 2.33 6.92 -12.41
N ASN A 326 1.19 6.28 -12.69
CA ASN A 326 0.99 4.85 -12.48
C ASN A 326 1.98 4.00 -13.30
N ALA A 327 2.25 4.39 -14.55
CA ALA A 327 3.25 3.73 -15.39
C ALA A 327 4.67 3.91 -14.83
N GLY A 328 5.03 5.13 -14.41
CA GLY A 328 6.34 5.42 -13.82
C GLY A 328 6.58 4.65 -12.52
N VAL A 329 5.58 4.63 -11.63
CA VAL A 329 5.63 3.88 -10.38
C VAL A 329 5.77 2.38 -10.63
N LEU A 330 5.04 1.82 -11.60
CA LEU A 330 5.21 0.41 -11.98
C LEU A 330 6.66 0.09 -12.39
N GLY A 331 7.33 1.01 -13.10
CA GLY A 331 8.75 0.90 -13.42
C GLY A 331 9.66 0.90 -12.17
N ILE A 332 9.42 1.81 -11.22
CA ILE A 332 10.15 1.85 -9.94
C ILE A 332 10.01 0.53 -9.18
N LEU A 333 8.80 -0.01 -9.14
CA LEU A 333 8.49 -1.25 -8.42
C LEU A 333 9.10 -2.47 -9.10
N ALA A 334 9.07 -2.52 -10.43
CA ALA A 334 9.76 -3.56 -11.19
C ALA A 334 11.27 -3.52 -10.93
N ALA A 335 11.86 -2.32 -10.81
CA ALA A 335 13.28 -2.16 -10.48
C ALA A 335 13.58 -2.72 -9.09
N ALA A 336 12.72 -2.41 -8.11
CA ALA A 336 12.84 -2.91 -6.74
C ALA A 336 12.60 -4.43 -6.62
N TRP A 337 11.75 -5.00 -7.48
CA TRP A 337 11.59 -6.46 -7.58
C TRP A 337 12.84 -7.15 -8.12
N VAL A 338 13.50 -6.58 -9.13
CA VAL A 338 14.78 -7.09 -9.64
C VAL A 338 15.88 -6.93 -8.59
N ASN A 339 16.06 -5.71 -8.07
CA ASN A 339 17.02 -5.35 -7.04
C ASN A 339 16.35 -4.49 -5.98
N PRO A 340 16.24 -4.92 -4.70
CA PRO A 340 16.93 -6.05 -4.08
C PRO A 340 16.21 -7.41 -4.07
N ILE A 341 14.88 -7.45 -4.21
CA ILE A 341 14.08 -8.63 -3.84
C ILE A 341 14.55 -9.93 -4.51
N MET A 342 14.59 -9.97 -5.84
CA MET A 342 14.94 -11.18 -6.59
C MET A 342 16.43 -11.50 -6.44
N MET A 343 17.31 -10.52 -6.68
CA MET A 343 18.77 -10.75 -6.68
C MET A 343 19.34 -11.11 -5.30
N HIS A 344 18.72 -10.67 -4.20
CA HIS A 344 19.15 -11.05 -2.85
C HIS A 344 18.55 -12.38 -2.37
N THR A 345 17.47 -12.83 -3.01
CA THR A 345 16.74 -14.05 -2.63
C THR A 345 17.18 -15.27 -3.43
N ILE A 346 17.21 -15.16 -4.76
CA ILE A 346 17.48 -16.29 -5.65
C ILE A 346 19.00 -16.48 -5.76
N LYS A 347 19.52 -17.54 -5.15
CA LYS A 347 20.95 -17.87 -5.15
C LYS A 347 21.27 -19.20 -5.81
N SER A 348 20.26 -20.03 -6.06
CA SER A 348 20.38 -21.38 -6.61
C SER A 348 19.22 -21.72 -7.56
N PRO A 349 19.38 -22.75 -8.42
CA PRO A 349 18.28 -23.24 -9.25
C PRO A 349 17.05 -23.74 -8.45
N LEU A 350 17.27 -24.25 -7.23
CA LEU A 350 16.17 -24.67 -6.35
C LEU A 350 15.31 -23.49 -5.89
N ASP A 351 15.93 -22.33 -5.61
CA ASP A 351 15.20 -21.10 -5.29
C ASP A 351 14.26 -20.71 -6.44
N ILE A 352 14.74 -20.80 -7.69
CA ILE A 352 13.94 -20.49 -8.89
C ILE A 352 12.73 -21.42 -8.96
N LEU A 353 12.93 -22.72 -8.75
CA LEU A 353 11.86 -23.72 -8.81
C LEU A 353 10.77 -23.44 -7.76
N PHE A 354 11.15 -23.19 -6.51
CA PHE A 354 10.19 -22.91 -5.44
C PHE A 354 9.48 -21.58 -5.63
N ALA A 355 10.19 -20.51 -6.01
CA ALA A 355 9.57 -19.22 -6.31
C ALA A 355 8.57 -19.35 -7.47
N ALA A 356 8.90 -20.09 -8.53
CA ALA A 356 8.00 -20.35 -9.65
C ALA A 356 6.77 -21.16 -9.22
N LEU A 357 6.94 -22.19 -8.38
CA LEU A 357 5.83 -22.99 -7.86
C LEU A 357 4.87 -22.15 -7.01
N LEU A 358 5.41 -21.34 -6.09
CA LEU A 358 4.62 -20.42 -5.26
C LEU A 358 3.89 -19.38 -6.14
N PHE A 359 4.55 -18.86 -7.18
CA PHE A 359 3.93 -17.96 -8.14
C PHE A 359 2.80 -18.63 -8.92
N ILE A 360 2.97 -19.87 -9.39
CA ILE A 360 1.93 -20.61 -10.12
C ILE A 360 0.72 -20.88 -9.22
N MET A 361 0.94 -21.28 -7.96
CA MET A 361 -0.11 -21.43 -6.96
C MET A 361 -0.94 -20.15 -6.80
N LEU A 362 -0.26 -19.00 -6.72
CA LEU A 362 -0.92 -17.71 -6.57
C LEU A 362 -1.62 -17.24 -7.85
N HIS A 363 -0.95 -17.30 -9.00
CA HIS A 363 -1.41 -16.69 -10.25
C HIS A 363 -2.46 -17.53 -10.98
N TYR A 364 -2.19 -18.83 -11.15
CA TYR A 364 -3.03 -19.72 -11.95
C TYR A 364 -4.07 -20.43 -11.08
N PHE A 365 -3.65 -20.95 -9.94
CA PHE A 365 -4.55 -21.67 -9.03
C PHE A 365 -5.30 -20.76 -8.07
N LYS A 366 -5.00 -19.45 -8.05
CA LYS A 366 -5.67 -18.43 -7.21
C LYS A 366 -5.69 -18.81 -5.72
N VAL A 367 -4.65 -19.52 -5.27
CA VAL A 367 -4.48 -19.91 -3.87
C VAL A 367 -4.31 -18.65 -3.03
N ALA A 368 -4.94 -18.61 -1.86
CA ALA A 368 -4.92 -17.43 -0.99
C ALA A 368 -3.48 -17.09 -0.52
N PRO A 369 -3.09 -15.80 -0.44
CA PRO A 369 -1.73 -15.40 -0.06
C PRO A 369 -1.22 -15.98 1.27
N TRP A 370 -2.09 -16.13 2.28
CA TRP A 370 -1.69 -16.72 3.56
C TRP A 370 -1.29 -18.20 3.43
N ILE A 371 -1.90 -18.95 2.49
CA ILE A 371 -1.52 -20.34 2.20
C ILE A 371 -0.14 -20.35 1.52
N ILE A 372 0.14 -19.40 0.64
CA ILE A 372 1.46 -19.26 0.00
C ILE A 372 2.54 -19.01 1.07
N VAL A 373 2.25 -18.20 2.09
CA VAL A 373 3.17 -17.98 3.23
C VAL A 373 3.40 -19.26 4.02
N VAL A 374 2.34 -20.03 4.32
CA VAL A 374 2.47 -21.33 5.00
C VAL A 374 3.29 -22.31 4.16
N ALA A 375 3.04 -22.40 2.86
CA ALA A 375 3.79 -23.26 1.94
C ALA A 375 5.26 -22.85 1.87
N GLY A 376 5.55 -21.55 1.75
CA GLY A 376 6.91 -21.02 1.79
C GLY A 376 7.62 -21.31 3.10
N THR A 377 6.93 -21.15 4.23
CA THR A 377 7.46 -21.51 5.56
C THR A 377 7.80 -22.99 5.63
N ALA A 378 6.93 -23.86 5.13
CA ALA A 378 7.18 -25.30 5.08
C ALA A 378 8.39 -25.64 4.19
N ILE A 379 8.53 -25.02 3.02
CA ILE A 379 9.72 -25.16 2.16
C ILE A 379 10.97 -24.71 2.92
N GLY A 380 10.91 -23.57 3.61
CA GLY A 380 11.98 -23.06 4.46
C GLY A 380 12.44 -24.08 5.51
N ILE A 381 11.50 -24.66 6.25
CA ILE A 381 11.78 -25.63 7.32
C ILE A 381 12.32 -26.97 6.76
N LEU A 382 11.81 -27.43 5.61
CA LEU A 382 12.14 -28.74 5.06
C LEU A 382 13.45 -28.75 4.26
N VAL A 383 13.83 -27.62 3.67
CA VAL A 383 14.93 -27.55 2.68
C VAL A 383 16.10 -26.69 3.15
N TYR A 384 15.84 -25.60 3.87
CA TYR A 384 16.85 -24.60 4.21
C TYR A 384 17.24 -24.57 5.69
N ARG A 385 16.62 -25.43 6.51
CA ARG A 385 16.93 -25.58 7.93
C ARG A 385 18.12 -26.49 8.17
#